data_AF-A0A427UAU9-F1
#
_entry.id   AF-A0A427UAU9-F1
#
_cell.length_a   1.000
_cell.length_b   1.000
_cell.length_c   1.000
_cell.angle_alpha   90.00
_cell.angle_beta   90.00
_cell.angle_gamma   90.00
#
_symmetry.space_group_name_H-M   'P 1'
#
loop_
_entity.id
_entity.type
_entity.pdbx_description
1 polymer ?
#
loop_
_entity_poly.entity_id
_entity_poly.type
_entity_poly.pdbx_seq_one_letter_code
_entity_poly.pdbx_strand_id
1 'polypeptide(L)' 'MPTWKYTDKTVTKEELEKSLESVKGACFACETHSDDCPIAKLGGEIASLM' A
#
# COMPACT_ATOMS: atom_id res chain seq x y z
N MET A 1 15.44 -6.85 1.32
CA MET A 1 14.50 -6.05 0.51
C MET A 1 13.37 -6.97 0.12
N PRO A 2 12.12 -6.68 0.50
CA PRO A 2 10.97 -7.51 0.15
C PRO A 2 10.71 -7.49 -1.36
N THR A 3 9.99 -8.51 -1.84
CA THR A 3 9.58 -8.63 -3.24
C THR A 3 8.10 -8.27 -3.38
N TRP A 4 7.79 -7.40 -4.35
CA TRP A 4 6.42 -7.06 -4.67
C TRP A 4 5.74 -8.20 -5.44
N LYS A 5 4.71 -8.81 -4.84
CA LYS A 5 4.10 -10.07 -5.33
C LYS A 5 3.48 -10.03 -6.73
N TYR A 6 3.21 -8.85 -7.29
CA TYR A 6 2.55 -8.73 -8.60
C TYR A 6 3.53 -8.57 -9.76
N THR A 7 4.78 -8.21 -9.50
CA THR A 7 5.79 -7.94 -10.54
C THR A 7 7.12 -8.61 -10.27
N ASP A 8 7.24 -9.36 -9.16
CA ASP A 8 8.47 -9.94 -8.65
C ASP A 8 9.62 -8.92 -8.47
N LYS A 9 9.28 -7.63 -8.44
CA LYS A 9 10.26 -6.56 -8.28
C LYS A 9 10.69 -6.49 -6.80
N THR A 10 11.99 -6.56 -6.57
CA THR A 10 12.58 -6.22 -5.27
C THR A 10 12.39 -4.73 -5.00
N VAL A 11 11.82 -4.37 -3.86
CA VAL A 11 11.53 -2.99 -3.48
C VAL A 11 12.32 -2.57 -2.24
N THR A 12 12.77 -1.32 -2.25
CA THR A 12 13.46 -0.69 -1.12
C THR A 12 12.46 -0.16 -0.10
N LYS A 13 12.94 0.11 1.12
CA LYS A 13 12.13 0.75 2.17
C LYS A 13 11.62 2.13 1.72
N GLU A 14 12.45 2.92 1.07
CA GLU A 14 12.09 4.26 0.57
C GLU A 14 10.99 4.19 -0.50
N GLU A 15 11.05 3.22 -1.42
CA GLU A 15 9.98 3.00 -2.41
C GLU A 15 8.66 2.59 -1.75
N LEU A 16 8.70 1.75 -0.70
CA LEU A 16 7.52 1.36 0.06
C LEU A 16 6.89 2.55 0.80
N GLU A 17 7.69 3.40 1.45
CA GLU A 17 7.22 4.59 2.16
C GLU A 17 6.54 5.57 1.20
N LYS A 18 7.18 5.89 0.07
CA LYS A 18 6.60 6.77 -0.97
C LYS A 18 5.32 6.20 -1.57
N SER A 19 5.27 4.89 -1.80
CA SER A 19 4.08 4.23 -2.32
C SER A 19 2.94 4.26 -1.31
N LEU A 20 3.22 3.98 -0.04
CA LEU A 20 2.21 4.01 1.03
C LEU A 20 1.62 5.41 1.21
N GLU A 21 2.46 6.44 1.17
CA GLU A 21 2.03 7.85 1.23
C GLU A 21 1.12 8.19 0.04
N SER A 22 1.50 7.79 -1.18
CA SER A 22 0.70 8.02 -2.39
C SER A 22 -0.66 7.34 -2.32
N VAL A 23 -0.72 6.10 -1.84
CA VAL A 23 -1.98 5.34 -1.67
C VAL A 23 -2.87 5.99 -0.61
N LYS A 24 -2.30 6.40 0.53
CA LYS A 24 -3.04 7.11 1.58
C LYS A 24 -3.55 8.47 1.09
N GLY A 25 -2.76 9.20 0.30
CA GLY A 25 -3.15 10.47 -0.30
C GLY A 25 -4.28 10.34 -1.34
N ALA A 26 -4.36 9.21 -2.03
CA ALA A 26 -5.47 8.90 -2.94
C ALA A 26 -6.76 8.43 -2.22
N CYS A 27 -6.71 8.23 -0.90
CA CYS A 27 -7.88 7.83 -0.13
C CYS A 27 -8.94 8.95 -0.12
N PHE A 28 -10.20 8.59 -0.34
CA PHE A 28 -11.33 9.53 -0.33
C PHE A 28 -11.83 9.90 1.08
N ALA A 29 -11.12 9.48 2.14
CA ALA A 29 -11.47 9.74 3.54
C ALA A 29 -12.93 9.40 3.89
N CYS A 30 -13.38 8.20 3.47
CA CYS A 30 -14.72 7.72 3.74
C CYS A 30 -15.02 7.65 5.24
N GLU A 31 -16.24 7.98 5.66
CA GLU A 31 -16.64 7.93 7.07
C GLU A 31 -16.58 6.50 7.66
N THR A 32 -16.86 5.47 6.84
CA THR A 32 -16.79 4.06 7.22
C THR A 32 -15.86 3.31 6.28
N HIS A 33 -14.92 2.56 6.85
CA HIS A 33 -13.99 1.73 6.08
C HIS A 33 -14.55 0.31 5.95
N SER A 34 -14.71 -0.14 4.70
CA SER A 34 -14.97 -1.55 4.38
C SER A 34 -13.65 -2.29 4.21
N ASP A 35 -13.60 -3.55 4.65
CA ASP A 35 -12.48 -4.47 4.40
C ASP A 35 -12.29 -4.78 2.91
N ASP A 36 -13.32 -4.50 2.09
CA ASP A 36 -13.27 -4.63 0.63
C ASP A 36 -12.80 -3.36 -0.08
N CYS A 37 -12.42 -2.31 0.64
CA CYS A 37 -11.88 -1.09 0.05
C CYS A 37 -10.54 -1.39 -0.67
N PRO A 38 -10.43 -1.19 -2.00
CA PRO A 38 -9.21 -1.50 -2.75
C PRO A 38 -8.00 -0.69 -2.28
N ILE A 39 -8.22 0.58 -1.89
CA ILE A 39 -7.17 1.47 -1.37
C ILE A 39 -6.67 0.97 -0.01
N ALA A 40 -7.59 0.56 0.87
CA ALA A 40 -7.22 0.02 2.18
C ALA A 40 -6.46 -1.31 2.05
N LYS A 41 -6.93 -2.22 1.18
CA LYS A 41 -6.24 -3.47 0.85
C LYS A 41 -4.82 -3.22 0.36
N LEU A 42 -4.66 -2.36 -0.65
CA LEU A 42 -3.34 -2.02 -1.19
C LEU A 42 -2.43 -1.38 -0.13
N GLY A 43 -2.97 -0.46 0.68
CA GLY A 43 -2.22 0.15 1.78
C GLY A 43 -1.74 -0.88 2.81
N GLY A 44 -2.59 -1.85 3.15
CA GLY A 44 -2.23 -2.97 4.03
C GLY A 44 -1.18 -3.89 3.43
N GLU A 45 -1.28 -4.21 2.14
CA GLU A 45 -0.29 -5.01 1.42
C GLU A 45 1.09 -4.33 1.43
N ILE A 46 1.17 -3.02 1.16
CA ILE A 46 2.43 -2.26 1.21
C ILE A 46 2.98 -2.21 2.64
N ALA A 47 2.13 -1.93 3.63
CA ALA A 47 2.54 -1.85 5.04
C ALA A 47 3.07 -3.19 5.58
N SER A 48 2.57 -4.32 5.07
CA SER A 48 3.03 -5.66 5.46
C SER A 48 4.46 -6.00 4.99
N LEU A 49 5.02 -5.20 4.08
CA LEU A 49 6.38 -5.36 3.56
C LEU A 49 7.40 -4.42 4.24
N MET A 50 6.95 -3.49 5.09
CA MET A 50 7.80 -2.57 5.85
C MET A 50 8.42 -3.25 7.06
#